data_AF-A0A2R4MDX1-F1
#
_entry.id   AF-A0A2R4MDX1-F1
#
_cell.length_a   1.000
_cell.length_b   1.000
_cell.length_c   1.000
_cell.angle_alpha   90.00
_cell.angle_beta   90.00
_cell.angle_gamma   90.00
#
_symmetry.space_group_name_H-M   'P 1'
#
loop_
_entity.id
_entity.type
_entity.pdbx_description
1 polymer ?
#
loop_
_entity_poly.entity_id
_entity_poly.type
_entity_poly.pdbx_seq_one_letter_code
_entity_poly.pdbx_strand_id
1 'polypeptide(L)'
;MGEIVKLVGRSGDILGDDLDAPIFGYASISDGVDALGGLAWIEGKCWMWFSSAKPQNVSALHVVRCAKQLLRRAVQVGEMEVYTPRDAQFATSSRLLKLVGFKLAYTESGKEIYVWQA
;
A
#
# COMPACT_ATOMS: atom_id res chain seq x y z
N MET A 1 -7.36 16.94 13.53
CA MET A 1 -8.00 16.90 12.20
C MET A 1 -6.84 16.83 11.22
N GLY A 2 -6.46 15.62 10.78
CA GLY A 2 -5.20 15.40 10.06
C GLY A 2 -5.34 15.81 8.60
N GLU A 3 -4.42 16.66 8.13
CA GLU A 3 -4.33 17.07 6.73
C GLU A 3 -3.66 15.94 5.92
N ILE A 4 -4.29 15.53 4.82
CA ILE A 4 -3.74 14.53 3.92
C ILE A 4 -2.88 15.26 2.90
N VAL A 5 -1.56 15.17 3.03
CA VAL A 5 -0.63 15.72 2.05
C VAL A 5 -0.31 14.65 1.00
N LYS A 6 -0.56 14.96 -0.27
CA LYS A 6 -0.20 14.10 -1.40
C LYS A 6 1.31 14.22 -1.63
N LEU A 7 2.09 13.24 -1.17
CA LEU A 7 3.51 13.15 -1.46
C LEU A 7 3.72 12.19 -2.65
N VAL A 8 4.43 12.66 -3.66
CA VAL A 8 5.05 11.84 -4.71
C VAL A 8 6.49 11.66 -4.27
N GLY A 9 6.86 10.50 -3.74
CA GLY A 9 8.19 10.24 -3.16
C GLY A 9 8.52 8.76 -3.01
N ARG A 10 9.81 8.44 -3.19
CA ARG A 10 10.42 7.10 -3.38
C ARG A 10 10.46 6.26 -2.08
N SER A 11 10.16 4.95 -2.13
CA SER A 11 10.31 3.98 -1.02
C SER A 11 11.15 2.74 -1.40
N GLY A 12 12.33 2.58 -0.79
CA GLY A 12 13.41 1.68 -1.25
C GLY A 12 13.33 0.18 -0.90
N ASP A 13 12.61 -0.25 0.14
CA ASP A 13 12.87 -1.59 0.71
C ASP A 13 12.10 -2.77 0.04
N ILE A 14 11.21 -2.46 -0.91
CA ILE A 14 10.53 -3.46 -1.76
C ILE A 14 10.72 -3.13 -3.25
N LEU A 15 10.98 -1.86 -3.57
CA LEU A 15 10.87 -1.30 -4.92
C LEU A 15 12.23 -0.86 -5.51
N GLY A 16 13.32 -1.04 -4.76
CA GLY A 16 14.64 -0.51 -5.10
C GLY A 16 14.75 0.98 -4.75
N ASP A 17 15.96 1.44 -4.40
CA ASP A 17 16.23 2.82 -4.00
C ASP A 17 16.00 3.84 -5.14
N ASP A 18 15.84 3.38 -6.38
CA ASP A 18 15.50 4.16 -7.56
C ASP A 18 14.11 3.81 -8.10
N LEU A 19 13.08 4.44 -7.52
CA LEU A 19 11.75 4.48 -8.14
C LEU A 19 11.73 5.54 -9.25
N ASP A 20 11.97 5.09 -10.48
CA ASP A 20 11.58 5.79 -11.72
C ASP A 20 10.17 5.41 -12.17
N ALA A 21 9.35 4.93 -11.23
CA ALA A 21 7.97 4.56 -11.44
C ALA A 21 7.02 5.72 -11.10
N PRO A 22 5.89 5.87 -11.80
CA PRO A 22 4.79 6.71 -11.32
C PRO A 22 4.38 6.27 -9.90
N ILE A 23 4.20 7.24 -8.99
CA ILE A 23 3.73 6.99 -7.63
C ILE A 23 2.55 7.91 -7.33
N PHE A 24 1.53 7.34 -6.70
CA PHE A 24 0.45 8.09 -6.08
C PHE A 24 0.45 7.81 -4.58
N GLY A 25 0.81 8.77 -3.74
CA GLY A 25 0.93 8.59 -2.29
C GLY A 25 0.06 9.53 -1.46
N TYR A 26 -0.29 9.08 -0.26
CA TYR A 26 -0.84 9.87 0.83
C TYR A 26 0.13 9.84 2.01
N ALA A 27 0.23 10.98 2.69
CA ALA A 27 0.93 11.11 3.97
C ALA A 27 -0.04 11.53 5.07
N SER A 28 0.08 10.90 6.23
CA SER A 28 -0.52 11.39 7.47
C SER A 28 0.50 12.24 8.21
N ILE A 29 0.13 13.48 8.53
CA ILE A 29 1.00 14.44 9.22
C ILE A 29 0.36 14.85 10.55
N SER A 30 1.12 14.76 11.64
CA SER A 30 0.81 15.42 12.92
C SER A 30 1.96 16.34 13.34
N ASP A 31 2.96 15.83 14.07
CA ASP A 31 4.24 16.50 14.42
C ASP A 31 5.39 16.00 13.53
N GLY A 32 5.08 15.76 12.25
CA GLY A 32 5.93 15.05 11.29
C GLY A 32 5.15 14.01 10.50
N VAL A 33 5.83 13.28 9.61
CA VAL A 33 5.20 12.21 8.82
C VAL A 33 5.06 10.95 9.68
N ASP A 34 3.83 10.60 10.04
CA ASP A 34 3.53 9.42 10.88
C ASP A 34 3.26 8.16 10.05
N ALA A 35 2.73 8.33 8.83
CA ALA A 35 2.44 7.24 7.91
C ALA A 35 2.46 7.71 6.46
N LEU A 36 2.84 6.80 5.57
CA LEU A 36 2.85 6.93 4.13
C LEU A 36 2.18 5.71 3.50
N GLY A 37 1.56 5.88 2.35
CA GLY A 37 1.07 4.75 1.57
C GLY A 37 0.55 5.19 0.22
N GLY A 38 0.46 4.27 -0.72
CA GLY A 38 0.18 4.66 -2.09
C GLY A 38 0.07 3.53 -3.08
N LEU A 39 0.04 3.92 -4.34
CA LEU A 39 0.18 3.07 -5.53
C LEU A 39 1.52 3.38 -6.20
N ALA A 40 2.19 2.37 -6.74
CA ALA A 40 3.39 2.49 -7.55
C ALA A 40 3.30 1.56 -8.77
N TRP A 41 3.77 1.99 -9.94
CA TRP A 41 3.71 1.20 -11.18
C TRP A 41 5.10 0.70 -11.57
N ILE A 42 5.37 -0.56 -11.29
CA ILE A 42 6.72 -1.14 -11.40
C ILE A 42 6.63 -2.48 -12.11
N GLU A 43 7.50 -2.70 -13.09
CA GLU A 43 7.58 -3.94 -13.86
C GLU A 43 6.23 -4.36 -14.46
N GLY A 44 5.46 -3.38 -14.94
CA GLY A 44 4.15 -3.61 -15.56
C GLY A 44 3.02 -3.98 -14.58
N LYS A 45 3.23 -3.83 -13.26
CA LYS A 45 2.23 -4.08 -12.23
C LYS A 45 1.95 -2.83 -11.40
N CYS A 46 0.70 -2.67 -10.97
CA CYS A 46 0.32 -1.69 -9.97
C CYS A 46 0.47 -2.27 -8.56
N TRP A 47 1.27 -1.63 -7.71
CA TRP A 47 1.59 -2.06 -6.36
C TRP A 47 1.01 -1.11 -5.34
N MET A 48 0.30 -1.64 -4.34
CA MET A 48 -0.10 -0.91 -3.15
C MET A 48 0.93 -1.10 -2.05
N TRP A 49 1.24 -0.03 -1.33
CA TRP A 49 2.14 -0.07 -0.18
C TRP A 49 1.64 0.83 0.95
N PHE A 50 2.02 0.48 2.17
CA PHE A 50 1.82 1.27 3.37
C PHE A 50 3.06 1.17 4.25
N SER A 51 3.42 2.28 4.89
CA SER A 51 4.49 2.38 5.88
C SER A 51 4.04 3.31 7.00
N SER A 52 4.36 2.99 8.24
CA SER A 52 4.11 3.88 9.38
C SER A 52 5.25 3.82 10.36
N ALA A 53 5.63 4.98 10.90
CA ALA A 53 6.62 5.07 11.96
C ALA A 53 6.09 4.52 13.29
N LYS A 54 4.76 4.45 13.47
CA LYS A 54 4.10 3.98 14.70
C LYS A 54 2.93 3.04 14.36
N PRO A 55 3.20 1.86 13.78
CA PRO A 55 2.16 0.96 13.26
C PRO A 55 1.14 0.52 14.31
N GLN A 56 1.54 0.41 15.58
CA GLN A 56 0.67 0.10 16.72
C GLN A 56 -0.43 1.14 16.97
N ASN A 57 -0.25 2.38 16.48
CA ASN A 57 -1.21 3.46 16.63
C ASN A 57 -2.15 3.59 15.42
N VAL A 58 -1.95 2.79 14.37
CA VAL A 58 -2.75 2.86 13.16
C VAL A 58 -3.98 1.94 13.30
N SER A 59 -5.16 2.54 13.21
CA SER A 59 -6.42 1.78 13.24
C SER A 59 -6.58 0.91 11.99
N ALA A 60 -6.91 -0.37 12.18
CA ALA A 60 -7.28 -1.29 11.09
C ALA A 60 -8.38 -0.73 10.18
N LEU A 61 -9.37 -0.04 10.76
CA LEU A 61 -10.46 0.59 9.99
C LEU A 61 -9.94 1.71 9.09
N HIS A 62 -8.96 2.48 9.58
CA HIS A 62 -8.32 3.53 8.80
C HIS A 62 -7.55 2.94 7.61
N VAL A 63 -6.73 1.91 7.85
CA VAL A 63 -5.99 1.20 6.77
C VAL A 63 -6.95 0.66 5.72
N VAL A 64 -8.02 -0.02 6.12
CA VAL A 64 -9.01 -0.58 5.18
C VAL A 64 -9.68 0.53 4.36
N ARG A 65 -10.01 1.67 4.97
CA ARG A 65 -10.60 2.82 4.25
C ARG A 65 -9.62 3.41 3.23
N CYS A 66 -8.36 3.63 3.63
CA CYS A 66 -7.33 4.15 2.74
C CYS A 66 -7.04 3.18 1.58
N ALA A 67 -6.93 1.89 1.86
CA ALA A 67 -6.72 0.87 0.83
C ALA A 67 -7.87 0.88 -0.18
N LYS A 68 -9.13 0.89 0.26
CA LYS A 68 -10.28 0.99 -0.66
C LYS A 68 -10.29 2.27 -1.49
N GLN A 69 -9.82 3.39 -0.94
CA GLN A 69 -9.68 4.62 -1.72
C GLN A 69 -8.60 4.50 -2.80
N LEU A 70 -7.44 3.91 -2.46
CA LEU A 70 -6.38 3.64 -3.43
C LEU A 70 -6.83 2.68 -4.53
N LEU A 71 -7.54 1.60 -4.21
CA LEU A 71 -8.09 0.67 -5.20
C LEU A 71 -9.03 1.37 -6.18
N ARG A 72 -9.92 2.26 -5.69
CA ARG A 72 -10.76 3.08 -6.58
C ARG A 72 -9.93 4.00 -7.48
N ARG A 73 -8.82 4.56 -6.98
CA ARG A 73 -7.91 5.37 -7.79
C ARG A 73 -7.19 4.53 -8.85
N ALA A 74 -6.78 3.31 -8.52
CA ALA A 74 -6.18 2.38 -9.47
C ALA A 74 -7.14 2.10 -10.63
N VAL A 75 -8.41 1.79 -10.33
CA VAL A 75 -9.45 1.59 -11.35
C VAL A 75 -9.66 2.83 -12.21
N GLN A 76 -9.66 4.03 -11.61
CA GLN A 76 -9.81 5.29 -12.36
C GLN A 76 -8.71 5.53 -13.39
N VAL A 77 -7.53 4.96 -13.20
CA VAL A 77 -6.41 5.08 -14.14
C VAL A 77 -6.24 3.83 -15.02
N GLY A 78 -7.22 2.91 -15.00
CA GLY A 78 -7.28 1.75 -15.89
C GLY A 78 -6.70 0.45 -15.32
N GLU A 79 -6.28 0.43 -14.05
CA GLU A 79 -5.75 -0.78 -13.43
C GLU A 79 -6.87 -1.76 -13.07
N MET A 80 -6.71 -3.01 -13.50
CA MET A 80 -7.61 -4.12 -13.19
C MET A 80 -7.08 -4.99 -12.05
N GLU A 81 -5.78 -4.92 -11.79
CA GLU A 81 -5.10 -5.72 -10.78
C GLU A 81 -4.18 -4.84 -9.94
N VAL A 82 -4.25 -4.98 -8.62
CA VAL A 82 -3.35 -4.30 -7.69
C VAL A 82 -2.70 -5.33 -6.79
N TYR A 83 -1.38 -5.24 -6.66
CA TYR A 83 -0.55 -6.19 -5.94
C TYR A 83 -0.06 -5.58 -4.63
N THR A 84 0.14 -6.40 -3.60
CA THR A 84 0.81 -5.97 -2.37
C THR A 84 1.50 -7.17 -1.73
N PRO A 85 2.75 -7.01 -1.25
CA PRO A 85 3.34 -8.01 -0.38
C PRO A 85 2.65 -8.01 0.98
N ARG A 86 2.55 -9.17 1.61
CA ARG A 86 2.19 -9.26 3.02
C ARG A 86 3.39 -8.90 3.87
N ASP A 87 3.14 -8.05 4.86
CA ASP A 87 4.09 -7.88 5.95
C ASP A 87 4.05 -9.09 6.90
N ALA A 88 5.08 -9.94 6.81
CA ALA A 88 5.22 -11.15 7.62
C ALA A 88 5.48 -10.86 9.10
N GLN A 89 5.98 -9.66 9.45
CA GLN A 89 6.24 -9.27 10.83
C GLN A 89 4.93 -9.11 11.62
N PHE A 90 3.82 -8.78 10.93
CA PHE A 90 2.52 -8.62 11.55
C PHE A 90 1.58 -9.79 11.19
N ALA A 91 1.31 -10.66 12.17
CA ALA A 91 0.37 -11.78 11.99
C ALA A 91 -1.03 -11.33 11.51
N THR A 92 -1.46 -10.13 11.91
CA THR A 92 -2.74 -9.49 11.54
C THR A 92 -2.78 -8.99 10.09
N SER A 93 -1.65 -8.87 9.41
CA SER A 93 -1.55 -8.35 8.04
C SER A 93 -2.40 -9.16 7.06
N SER A 94 -2.37 -10.49 7.13
CA SER A 94 -3.20 -11.35 6.26
C SER A 94 -4.71 -11.14 6.45
N ARG A 95 -5.14 -10.83 7.68
CA ARG A 95 -6.56 -10.54 7.98
C ARG A 95 -6.96 -9.19 7.38
N LEU A 96 -6.10 -8.19 7.47
CA LEU A 96 -6.33 -6.88 6.85
C LEU A 96 -6.44 -7.00 5.33
N LEU A 97 -5.53 -7.72 4.69
CA LEU A 97 -5.57 -7.97 3.24
C LEU A 97 -6.89 -8.62 2.82
N LYS A 98 -7.34 -9.66 3.54
CA LYS A 98 -8.64 -10.31 3.30
C LYS A 98 -9.82 -9.35 3.49
N LEU A 99 -9.79 -8.49 4.51
CA LEU A 99 -10.84 -7.49 4.76
C LEU A 99 -10.94 -6.43 3.66
N VAL A 100 -9.82 -6.10 3.02
CA VAL A 100 -9.79 -5.19 1.87
C VAL A 100 -10.26 -5.91 0.59
N GLY A 101 -10.14 -7.24 0.52
CA GLY A 101 -10.58 -8.07 -0.60
C GLY A 101 -9.42 -8.66 -1.42
N PHE A 102 -8.19 -8.53 -0.93
CA PHE A 102 -7.03 -9.15 -1.54
C PHE A 102 -7.03 -10.68 -1.34
N LYS A 103 -6.53 -11.40 -2.34
CA LYS A 103 -6.34 -12.86 -2.33
C LYS A 103 -4.86 -13.18 -2.53
N LEU A 104 -4.39 -14.27 -1.93
CA LEU A 104 -3.03 -14.73 -2.16
C LEU A 104 -2.88 -15.11 -3.64
N ALA A 105 -1.92 -14.50 -4.33
CA ALA A 105 -1.65 -14.75 -5.74
C ALA A 105 -0.51 -15.75 -5.91
N TYR A 106 0.65 -15.45 -5.32
CA TYR A 106 1.85 -16.27 -5.39
C TYR A 106 2.82 -15.91 -4.26
N THR A 107 3.88 -16.70 -4.13
CA THR A 107 5.00 -16.42 -3.21
C THR A 107 6.25 -16.17 -4.02
N GLU A 108 6.97 -15.09 -3.73
CA GLU A 108 8.18 -14.68 -4.43
C GLU A 108 9.27 -14.32 -3.41
N SER A 109 10.44 -14.95 -3.51
CA SER A 109 11.56 -14.75 -2.59
C SER A 109 11.17 -14.87 -1.10
N GLY A 110 10.27 -15.81 -0.79
CA GLY A 110 9.76 -16.04 0.57
C GLY A 110 8.70 -15.03 1.05
N LYS A 111 8.29 -14.07 0.22
CA LYS A 111 7.23 -13.11 0.52
C LYS A 111 5.92 -13.54 -0.14
N GLU A 112 4.84 -13.57 0.64
CA GLU A 112 3.50 -13.79 0.10
C GLU A 112 3.02 -12.54 -0.64
N ILE A 113 2.71 -12.65 -1.92
CA ILE A 113 2.17 -11.57 -2.74
C ILE A 113 0.66 -11.77 -2.91
N TYR A 114 -0.09 -10.74 -2.60
CA TYR A 114 -1.53 -10.72 -2.69
C TYR A 114 -1.97 -9.83 -3.85
N VAL A 115 -3.08 -10.20 -4.50
CA VAL A 115 -3.70 -9.45 -5.59
C VAL A 115 -5.14 -9.07 -5.23
N TRP A 116 -5.52 -7.85 -5.57
CA TRP A 116 -6.90 -7.39 -5.63
C TRP A 116 -7.27 -7.21 -7.11
N GLN A 117 -8.49 -7.62 -7.46
CA GLN A 117 -9.02 -7.52 -8.81
C GLN A 117 -10.33 -6.71 -8.77
N ALA A 118 -10.52 -5.82 -9.75
CA ALA A 118 -11.64 -4.88 -9.83
C ALA A 118 -12.99 -5.53 -10.13
#